data_AF-A0A1Z8Q6B9-F1
#
_entry.id   AF-A0A1Z8Q6B9-F1
#
_cell.length_a   1.000
_cell.length_b   1.000
_cell.length_c   1.000
_cell.angle_alpha   90.00
_cell.angle_beta   90.00
_cell.angle_gamma   90.00
#
_symmetry.space_group_name_H-M   'P 1'
#
loop_
_entity.id
_entity.type
_entity.pdbx_description
1 polymer ?
#
loop_
_entity_poly.entity_id
_entity_poly.type
_entity_poly.pdbx_seq_one_letter_code
_entity_poly.pdbx_strand_id
1 'polypeptide(L)'
;MTDRLDKTFNITPEVVPEEKTEVIKKEKPDRLTKDDITRDYEYTRGNLYSIIEKGQEAIDGILEIAQESEMPRAYEVAGQLIKSVSDATDKLIDLQKKLKDVNEEQVVKGPSTVNNSLFVGSTADLAKLIKSETLKKTE
;
A
#
# COMPACT_ATOMS: atom_id res chain seq x y z
N MET A 1 56.72 -19.76 -13.40
CA MET A 1 56.77 -18.59 -14.31
C MET A 1 56.29 -17.29 -13.63
N THR A 2 55.87 -17.32 -12.37
CA THR A 2 55.40 -16.15 -11.59
C THR A 2 56.53 -15.43 -10.85
N ASP A 3 57.51 -16.16 -10.28
CA ASP A 3 58.61 -15.57 -9.49
C ASP A 3 59.46 -14.50 -10.20
N ARG A 4 59.56 -14.55 -11.54
CA ARG A 4 60.33 -13.56 -12.32
C ARG A 4 59.60 -12.22 -12.43
N LEU A 5 58.27 -12.25 -12.48
CA LEU A 5 57.45 -11.05 -12.55
C LEU A 5 57.44 -10.37 -11.18
N ASP A 6 57.30 -11.14 -10.10
CA ASP A 6 57.24 -10.62 -8.73
C ASP A 6 58.52 -9.87 -8.33
N LYS A 7 59.69 -10.40 -8.72
CA LYS A 7 60.98 -9.71 -8.54
C LYS A 7 61.16 -8.47 -9.41
N THR A 8 60.56 -8.43 -10.59
CA THR A 8 60.67 -7.28 -11.51
C THR A 8 59.85 -6.10 -11.02
N PHE A 9 58.72 -6.38 -10.36
CA PHE A 9 57.81 -5.37 -9.83
C PHE A 9 58.01 -5.08 -8.34
N ASN A 10 58.98 -5.74 -7.69
CA ASN A 10 59.31 -5.56 -6.27
C ASN A 10 58.09 -5.66 -5.35
N ILE A 11 57.14 -6.53 -5.71
CA ILE A 11 55.91 -6.77 -4.95
C ILE A 11 56.12 -7.99 -4.05
N THR A 12 55.87 -7.81 -2.75
CA THR A 12 55.64 -8.93 -1.83
C THR A 12 54.17 -9.33 -1.92
N PRO A 13 53.84 -10.63 -2.07
CA PRO A 13 52.45 -11.07 -2.09
C PRO A 13 51.84 -10.91 -0.69
N GLU A 14 51.32 -9.72 -0.43
CA GLU A 14 50.52 -9.44 0.76
C GLU A 14 49.09 -9.88 0.47
N VAL A 15 48.70 -11.01 1.05
CA VAL A 15 47.33 -11.52 0.98
C VAL A 15 46.48 -10.63 1.88
N VAL A 16 45.90 -9.60 1.29
CA VAL A 16 44.87 -8.78 1.92
C VAL A 16 43.65 -9.67 2.15
N PRO A 17 43.18 -9.86 3.40
CA PRO A 17 41.93 -10.59 3.63
C PRO A 17 40.80 -9.82 2.95
N GLU A 18 40.11 -10.48 2.03
CA GLU A 18 38.91 -9.92 1.38
C GLU A 18 37.89 -9.57 2.47
N GLU A 19 37.73 -8.27 2.74
CA GLU A 19 36.57 -7.77 3.46
C GLU A 19 35.34 -8.21 2.68
N LYS A 20 34.50 -9.04 3.32
CA LYS A 20 33.22 -9.46 2.79
C LYS A 20 32.40 -8.20 2.53
N THR A 21 32.42 -7.73 1.29
CA THR A 21 31.47 -6.73 0.81
C THR A 21 30.08 -7.31 1.02
N GLU A 22 29.35 -6.76 1.98
CA GLU A 22 27.95 -7.09 2.18
C GLU A 22 27.25 -6.89 0.84
N VAL A 23 26.77 -7.99 0.27
CA VAL A 23 26.05 -7.97 -0.99
C VAL A 23 24.76 -7.21 -0.72
N ILE A 24 24.73 -5.92 -1.07
CA ILE A 24 23.53 -5.11 -1.08
C ILE A 24 22.57 -5.84 -2.01
N LYS A 25 21.59 -6.54 -1.43
CA LYS A 25 20.53 -7.19 -2.19
C LYS A 25 19.82 -6.09 -2.96
N LYS A 26 20.09 -5.97 -4.26
CA LYS A 26 19.33 -5.10 -5.16
C LYS A 26 17.87 -5.50 -5.03
N GLU A 27 17.07 -4.64 -4.40
CA GLU A 27 15.62 -4.83 -4.36
C GLU A 27 15.13 -4.96 -5.81
N LYS A 28 14.31 -5.99 -6.04
CA LYS A 28 13.72 -6.20 -7.36
C LYS A 28 12.88 -4.96 -7.70
N PRO A 29 12.88 -4.52 -8.97
CA PRO A 29 12.10 -3.36 -9.37
C PRO A 29 10.62 -3.58 -9.04
N ASP A 30 9.94 -2.53 -8.55
CA ASP A 30 8.54 -2.56 -8.08
C ASP A 30 7.55 -3.19 -9.08
N ARG A 31 7.89 -3.16 -10.39
CA ARG A 31 7.13 -3.83 -11.46
C ARG A 31 7.06 -5.35 -11.33
N LEU A 32 7.94 -5.98 -10.57
CA LEU A 32 7.98 -7.44 -10.36
C LEU A 32 7.46 -7.88 -8.99
N THR A 33 7.19 -6.94 -8.09
CA THR A 33 6.90 -7.24 -6.66
C THR A 33 5.54 -6.76 -6.21
N LYS A 34 4.99 -5.68 -6.80
CA LYS A 34 3.68 -5.11 -6.43
C LYS A 34 2.60 -5.49 -7.43
N ASP A 35 1.42 -5.77 -6.90
CA ASP A 35 0.19 -5.93 -7.67
C ASP A 35 -0.16 -4.63 -8.41
N ASP A 36 -0.73 -4.74 -9.60
CA ASP A 36 -1.03 -3.59 -10.46
C ASP A 36 -1.99 -2.60 -9.78
N ILE A 37 -2.94 -3.11 -8.98
CA ILE A 37 -3.86 -2.29 -8.17
C ILE A 37 -3.09 -1.43 -7.16
N THR A 38 -2.10 -2.02 -6.50
CA THR A 38 -1.29 -1.31 -5.49
C THR A 38 -0.45 -0.23 -6.15
N ARG A 39 0.11 -0.53 -7.33
CA ARG A 39 0.93 0.43 -8.10
C ARG A 39 0.10 1.60 -8.60
N ASP A 40 -1.08 1.33 -9.17
CA ASP A 40 -1.96 2.38 -9.67
C ASP A 40 -2.48 3.27 -8.53
N TYR A 41 -2.79 2.67 -7.38
CA TYR A 41 -3.15 3.41 -6.17
C TYR A 41 -2.01 4.31 -5.67
N GLU A 42 -0.80 3.78 -5.54
CA GLU A 42 0.36 4.57 -5.08
C GLU A 42 0.69 5.70 -6.06
N TYR A 43 0.64 5.43 -7.36
CA TYR A 43 0.92 6.40 -8.41
C TYR A 43 -0.12 7.53 -8.42
N THR A 44 -1.40 7.18 -8.42
CA THR A 44 -2.49 8.17 -8.41
C THR A 44 -2.49 8.99 -7.11
N ARG A 45 -2.25 8.36 -5.96
CA ARG A 45 -2.09 9.05 -4.68
C ARG A 45 -0.91 10.02 -4.69
N GLY A 46 0.25 9.60 -5.22
CA GLY A 46 1.42 10.46 -5.37
C GLY A 46 1.16 11.67 -6.28
N ASN A 47 0.46 11.46 -7.39
CA ASN A 47 0.06 12.54 -8.29
C ASN A 47 -0.89 13.54 -7.61
N LEU A 48 -1.88 13.05 -6.86
CA LEU A 48 -2.80 13.90 -6.12
C LEU A 48 -2.07 14.73 -5.07
N TYR A 49 -1.12 14.15 -4.32
CA TYR A 49 -0.28 14.93 -3.40
C TYR A 49 0.54 16.00 -4.12
N SER A 50 1.17 15.67 -5.24
CA SER A 50 1.95 16.65 -6.00
C SER A 50 1.08 17.80 -6.53
N ILE A 51 -0.16 17.52 -6.95
CA ILE A 51 -1.11 18.54 -7.40
C ILE A 51 -1.55 19.43 -6.23
N ILE A 52 -1.81 18.86 -5.05
CA ILE A 52 -2.22 19.62 -3.87
C ILE A 52 -1.08 20.54 -3.41
N GLU A 53 0.14 20.03 -3.32
CA GLU A 53 1.32 20.79 -2.90
C GLU A 53 1.61 21.97 -3.85
N LYS A 54 1.72 21.68 -5.16
CA LYS A 54 1.90 22.73 -6.18
C LYS A 54 0.70 23.67 -6.26
N GLY A 55 -0.49 23.16 -5.98
CA GLY A 55 -1.71 23.95 -5.93
C GLY A 55 -1.70 24.95 -4.77
N GLN A 56 -1.23 24.53 -3.59
CA GLN A 56 -1.04 25.41 -2.43
C GLN A 56 0.00 26.49 -2.72
N GLU A 57 1.15 26.12 -3.29
CA GLU A 57 2.18 27.10 -3.71
C GLU A 57 1.63 28.10 -4.74
N ALA A 58 0.86 27.62 -5.72
CA ALA A 58 0.22 28.49 -6.71
C ALA A 58 -0.84 29.41 -6.10
N ILE A 59 -1.58 28.93 -5.08
CA ILE A 59 -2.55 29.74 -4.33
C ILE A 59 -1.82 30.85 -3.56
N ASP A 60 -0.73 30.53 -2.88
CA ASP A 60 0.05 31.51 -2.13
C ASP A 60 0.64 32.57 -3.07
N GLY A 61 1.23 32.15 -4.19
CA GLY A 61 1.78 33.08 -5.19
C GLY A 61 0.73 33.99 -5.83
N ILE A 62 -0.47 33.48 -6.13
CA ILE A 62 -1.53 34.34 -6.68
C ILE A 62 -2.15 35.25 -5.62
N LEU A 63 -2.17 34.83 -4.35
CA LEU A 63 -2.64 35.67 -3.24
C LEU A 63 -1.65 36.81 -2.99
N GLU A 64 -0.34 36.57 -3.08
CA GLU A 64 0.67 37.63 -3.01
C GLU A 64 0.47 38.67 -4.12
N ILE A 65 0.33 38.21 -5.37
CA ILE A 65 0.04 39.11 -6.50
C ILE A 65 -1.29 39.84 -6.31
N ALA A 66 -2.33 39.16 -5.80
CA ALA A 66 -3.64 39.77 -5.55
C ALA A 66 -3.59 40.86 -4.48
N GLN A 67 -2.73 40.70 -3.47
CA GLN A 67 -2.48 41.69 -2.43
C GLN A 67 -1.68 42.88 -2.96
N GLU A 68 -0.62 42.63 -3.74
CA GLU A 68 0.21 43.68 -4.34
C GLU A 68 -0.54 44.51 -5.38
N SER A 69 -1.37 43.86 -6.20
CA SER A 69 -2.03 44.51 -7.32
C SER A 69 -3.41 45.07 -6.97
N GLU A 70 -3.94 44.77 -5.79
CA GLU A 70 -5.32 45.08 -5.35
C GLU A 70 -6.41 44.75 -6.40
N MET A 71 -6.16 43.77 -7.27
CA MET A 71 -7.05 43.48 -8.40
C MET A 71 -8.14 42.48 -7.98
N PRO A 72 -9.43 42.83 -8.04
CA PRO A 72 -10.53 41.93 -7.68
C PRO A 72 -10.52 40.62 -8.48
N ARG A 73 -10.02 40.67 -9.72
CA ARG A 73 -9.92 39.51 -10.60
C ARG A 73 -8.93 38.46 -10.09
N ALA A 74 -7.84 38.88 -9.45
CA ALA A 74 -6.84 37.96 -8.91
C ALA A 74 -7.42 37.11 -7.76
N TYR A 75 -8.24 37.72 -6.90
CA TYR A 75 -8.97 36.99 -5.84
C TYR A 75 -10.00 35.99 -6.38
N GLU A 76 -10.66 36.30 -7.50
CA GLU A 76 -11.58 35.36 -8.14
C GLU A 76 -10.85 34.13 -8.67
N VAL A 77 -9.69 34.32 -9.32
CA VAL A 77 -8.87 33.22 -9.81
C VAL A 77 -8.29 32.42 -8.65
N ALA A 78 -7.86 33.08 -7.57
CA ALA A 78 -7.45 32.40 -6.34
C ALA A 78 -8.56 31.49 -5.78
N GLY A 79 -9.80 31.98 -5.73
CA GLY A 79 -10.97 31.18 -5.34
C GLY A 79 -11.21 29.96 -6.25
N GLN A 80 -11.01 30.10 -7.56
CA GLN A 80 -11.10 28.98 -8.51
C GLN A 80 -9.98 27.95 -8.33
N LEU A 81 -8.76 28.41 -8.03
CA LEU A 81 -7.62 27.53 -7.72
C LEU A 81 -7.85 26.78 -6.41
N ILE A 82 -8.30 27.47 -5.36
CA ILE A 82 -8.68 26.84 -4.08
C ILE A 82 -9.73 25.76 -4.32
N LYS A 83 -10.77 26.03 -5.10
CA LYS A 83 -11.78 25.02 -5.46
C LYS A 83 -11.15 23.81 -6.16
N SER A 84 -10.25 24.05 -7.11
CA SER A 84 -9.59 22.96 -7.85
C SER A 84 -8.70 22.08 -6.94
N VAL A 85 -8.03 22.68 -5.97
CA VAL A 85 -7.23 21.96 -4.95
C VAL A 85 -8.14 21.19 -3.98
N SER A 86 -9.27 21.78 -3.56
CA SER A 86 -10.28 21.08 -2.76
C SER A 86 -10.84 19.86 -3.49
N ASP A 87 -11.21 20.00 -4.76
CA ASP A 87 -11.70 18.88 -5.58
C ASP A 87 -10.64 17.77 -5.73
N ALA A 88 -9.35 18.12 -5.79
CA ALA A 88 -8.26 17.16 -5.81
C ALA A 88 -8.09 16.44 -4.45
N THR A 89 -8.32 17.15 -3.35
CA THR A 89 -8.29 16.59 -1.99
C THR A 89 -9.47 15.64 -1.76
N ASP A 90 -10.67 15.98 -2.23
CA ASP A 90 -11.84 15.10 -2.17
C ASP A 90 -11.60 13.82 -2.97
N LYS A 91 -11.00 13.92 -4.17
CA LYS A 91 -10.60 12.75 -4.97
C LYS A 91 -9.61 11.84 -4.24
N LEU A 92 -8.72 12.40 -3.42
CA LEU A 92 -7.78 11.61 -2.61
C LEU A 92 -8.51 10.79 -1.55
N ILE A 93 -9.50 11.39 -0.87
CA ILE A 93 -10.33 10.70 0.11
C ILE A 93 -11.18 9.61 -0.58
N ASP A 94 -11.77 9.91 -1.73
CA ASP A 94 -12.55 8.94 -2.49
C ASP A 94 -11.71 7.78 -3.02
N LEU A 95 -10.44 8.04 -3.37
CA LEU A 95 -9.50 7.00 -3.75
C LEU A 95 -9.19 6.05 -2.59
N GLN A 96 -9.09 6.55 -1.36
CA GLN A 96 -8.95 5.71 -0.16
C GLN A 96 -10.19 4.84 0.07
N LYS A 97 -11.40 5.41 -0.08
CA LYS A 97 -12.65 4.65 0.03
C LYS A 97 -12.74 3.56 -1.02
N LYS A 98 -12.48 3.88 -2.30
CA LYS A 98 -12.50 2.91 -3.40
C LYS A 98 -11.52 1.76 -3.19
N LEU A 99 -10.31 2.02 -2.68
CA LEU A 99 -9.37 0.95 -2.35
C LEU A 99 -9.94 0.02 -1.25
N LYS A 100 -10.58 0.60 -0.24
CA LYS A 100 -11.23 -0.17 0.83
C LYS A 100 -12.38 -1.01 0.27
N ASP A 101 -13.23 -0.43 -0.56
CA ASP A 101 -14.38 -1.10 -1.18
C ASP A 101 -13.93 -2.25 -2.11
N VAL A 102 -12.91 -2.02 -2.95
CA VAL A 102 -12.31 -3.06 -3.82
C VAL A 102 -11.71 -4.21 -3.01
N ASN A 103 -11.08 -3.90 -1.86
CA ASN A 103 -10.58 -4.93 -0.96
C ASN A 103 -11.72 -5.65 -0.22
N GLU A 104 -12.79 -4.95 0.17
CA GLU A 104 -13.95 -5.54 0.85
C GLU A 104 -14.76 -6.45 -0.09
N GLU A 105 -14.90 -6.12 -1.38
CA GLU A 105 -15.53 -6.99 -2.38
C GLU A 105 -14.76 -8.31 -2.60
N GLN A 106 -13.44 -8.31 -2.39
CA GLN A 106 -12.62 -9.53 -2.44
C GLN A 106 -12.74 -10.38 -1.17
N VAL A 107 -13.09 -9.77 -0.04
CA VAL A 107 -13.45 -10.50 1.18
C VAL A 107 -14.91 -10.92 1.04
N VAL A 108 -15.15 -12.01 0.29
CA VAL A 108 -16.40 -12.76 0.36
C VAL A 108 -16.69 -12.99 1.84
N LYS A 109 -17.64 -12.24 2.40
CA LYS A 109 -18.20 -12.49 3.73
C LYS A 109 -18.83 -13.87 3.67
N GLY A 110 -18.03 -14.90 3.95
CA GLY A 110 -18.51 -16.27 4.13
C GLY A 110 -19.68 -16.24 5.13
N PRO A 111 -20.65 -17.15 5.01
CA PRO A 111 -21.89 -17.07 5.77
C PRO A 111 -21.60 -17.00 7.27
N SER A 112 -21.79 -15.82 7.87
CA SER A 112 -21.61 -15.57 9.30
C SER A 112 -22.83 -16.00 10.11
N THR A 113 -23.53 -17.05 9.66
CA THR A 113 -24.68 -17.59 10.36
C THR A 113 -24.17 -18.55 11.42
N VAL A 114 -24.04 -18.05 12.66
CA VAL A 114 -23.81 -18.90 13.83
C VAL A 114 -25.13 -19.61 14.13
N ASN A 115 -25.39 -20.74 13.48
CA ASN A 115 -26.49 -21.63 13.84
C ASN A 115 -26.12 -22.29 15.18
N ASN A 116 -26.50 -21.66 16.28
CA ASN A 116 -26.43 -22.27 17.59
C ASN A 116 -27.45 -23.42 17.64
N SER A 117 -26.99 -24.65 17.39
CA SER A 117 -27.81 -25.86 17.49
C SER A 117 -28.13 -26.17 18.95
N LEU A 118 -28.97 -25.33 19.55
CA LEU A 118 -29.45 -25.48 20.92
C LEU A 118 -30.44 -26.65 20.96
N PHE A 119 -30.01 -27.80 21.49
CA PHE A 119 -30.89 -28.94 21.69
C PHE A 119 -31.79 -28.68 22.90
N VAL A 120 -33.08 -28.45 22.65
CA VAL A 120 -34.10 -28.30 23.70
C VAL A 120 -34.75 -29.65 23.98
N GLY A 121 -34.27 -30.35 24.99
CA GLY A 121 -34.74 -31.68 25.39
C GLY A 121 -34.08 -32.19 26.66
N SER A 122 -34.44 -33.40 27.09
CA SER A 122 -33.80 -34.03 28.25
C SER A 122 -32.42 -34.58 27.89
N THR A 123 -31.54 -34.72 28.87
CA THR A 123 -30.21 -35.35 28.67
C THR A 123 -30.32 -36.78 28.15
N ALA A 124 -31.41 -37.47 28.46
CA ALA A 124 -31.69 -38.81 27.96
C ALA A 124 -32.01 -38.83 26.45
N ASP A 125 -32.69 -37.79 25.94
CA ASP A 125 -33.01 -37.69 24.51
C ASP A 125 -31.78 -37.30 23.68
N LEU A 126 -30.90 -36.48 24.24
CA LEU A 126 -29.60 -36.16 23.65
C LEU A 126 -28.72 -37.42 23.54
N ALA A 127 -28.68 -38.27 24.58
CA ALA A 127 -27.92 -39.52 24.56
C ALA A 127 -28.46 -40.53 23.53
N LYS A 128 -29.78 -40.63 23.37
CA LYS A 128 -30.40 -41.49 22.34
C LYS A 128 -30.07 -41.00 20.94
N LEU A 129 -30.11 -39.68 20.71
CA LEU A 129 -29.79 -39.08 19.42
C LEU A 129 -28.34 -39.37 19.02
N ILE A 130 -27.38 -39.13 19.92
CA ILE A 130 -25.96 -39.46 19.70
C ILE A 130 -25.79 -40.96 19.40
N LYS A 131 -26.41 -41.84 20.19
CA LYS A 131 -26.31 -43.29 19.97
C LYS A 131 -26.86 -43.70 18.60
N SER A 132 -28.00 -43.13 18.20
CA SER A 132 -28.61 -43.42 16.91
C SER A 132 -27.77 -42.94 15.72
N GLU A 133 -27.09 -41.78 15.83
CA GLU A 133 -26.16 -41.30 14.80
C GLU A 133 -24.88 -42.15 14.74
N THR A 134 -24.33 -42.55 15.89
CA THR A 134 -23.13 -43.41 15.91
C THR A 134 -23.39 -44.79 15.32
N LEU A 135 -24.58 -45.36 15.52
CA LEU A 135 -24.98 -46.66 14.97
C LEU A 135 -25.17 -46.62 13.45
N LYS A 136 -25.72 -45.53 12.90
CA LYS A 136 -25.87 -45.32 11.44
C LYS A 136 -24.56 -45.14 10.70
N LYS A 137 -23.46 -44.83 11.40
CA LYS A 137 -22.14 -44.58 10.80
C LYS A 137 -21.26 -45.84 10.73
N THR A 138 -21.73 -46.94 11.29
CA THR A 138 -21.04 -48.24 11.37
C THR A 138 -21.63 -49.30 10.43
N GLU A 139 -22.56 -48.91 9.57
CA GLU A 139 -22.98 -49.64 8.36
C GLU A 139 -22.43 -48.92 7.12
#